data_AF-A0A444XGR3-F1
#
_entry.id   AF-A0A444XGR3-F1
#
_cell.length_a   1.000
_cell.length_b   1.000
_cell.length_c   1.000
_cell.angle_alpha   90.00
_cell.angle_beta   90.00
_cell.angle_gamma   90.00
#
_symmetry.space_group_name_H-M   'P 1'
#
loop_
_entity.id
_entity.type
_entity.pdbx_description
1 polymer ?
#
loop_
_entity_poly.entity_id
_entity_poly.type
_entity_poly.pdbx_seq_one_letter_code
_entity_poly.pdbx_strand_id
1 'polypeptide(L)'
;MRGSLMVVATVIATLTFQIAINPPGGVWQQDSNNQQGCASGNICKAGTSVLGTSSDDENQRLKYEMFILLCTVSFTASQTVILFLLTGFQLRNRLVMWLLILVMCLSVICLAGAYVISIWMVMKPLDKLINKITLYYALFWAGLVTLLCLALLLRFLIWLLKEFYRFLCCL
;
A
#
# COMPACT_ATOMS: atom_id res chain seq x y z
N MET A 1 2.13 -10.02 -22.17
CA MET A 1 1.36 -9.37 -21.06
C MET A 1 1.56 -10.03 -19.70
N ARG A 2 1.55 -11.38 -19.57
CA ARG A 2 1.81 -12.08 -18.29
C ARG A 2 3.15 -11.69 -17.62
N GLY A 3 4.24 -11.62 -18.40
CA GLY A 3 5.57 -11.27 -17.89
C GLY A 3 5.64 -9.88 -17.26
N SER A 4 5.04 -8.86 -17.90
CA SER A 4 5.01 -7.50 -17.37
C SER A 4 4.25 -7.41 -16.03
N LEU A 5 3.10 -8.08 -15.91
CA LEU A 5 2.33 -8.14 -14.65
C LEU A 5 3.11 -8.84 -13.55
N MET A 6 3.79 -9.94 -13.87
CA MET A 6 4.63 -10.68 -12.91
C MET A 6 5.76 -9.79 -12.38
N VAL A 7 6.46 -9.07 -13.27
CA VAL A 7 7.55 -8.16 -12.88
C VAL A 7 7.04 -7.09 -11.90
N VAL A 8 5.95 -6.39 -12.23
CA VAL A 8 5.44 -5.33 -11.34
C VAL A 8 5.00 -5.91 -9.99
N ALA A 9 4.34 -7.08 -9.96
CA ALA A 9 3.94 -7.73 -8.71
C ALA A 9 5.15 -8.11 -7.85
N THR A 10 6.20 -8.68 -8.45
CA THR A 10 7.43 -9.02 -7.72
C THR A 10 8.14 -7.78 -7.19
N VAL A 11 8.13 -6.66 -7.93
CA VAL A 11 8.71 -5.40 -7.47
C VAL A 11 7.94 -4.86 -6.27
N ILE A 12 6.60 -4.82 -6.31
CA ILE A 12 5.79 -4.34 -5.17
C ILE A 12 5.97 -5.24 -3.95
N ALA A 13 5.96 -6.55 -4.12
CA ALA A 13 6.20 -7.50 -3.04
C ALA A 13 7.59 -7.27 -2.40
N THR A 14 8.61 -7.05 -3.22
CA THR A 14 9.98 -6.77 -2.73
C THR A 14 10.03 -5.45 -1.97
N LEU A 15 9.45 -4.37 -2.52
CA LEU A 15 9.45 -3.06 -1.87
C LEU A 15 8.73 -3.07 -0.52
N THR A 16 7.56 -3.71 -0.47
CA THR A 16 6.78 -3.82 0.78
C THR A 16 7.46 -4.72 1.81
N PHE A 17 8.12 -5.80 1.38
CA PHE A 17 8.94 -6.62 2.26
C PHE A 17 10.10 -5.82 2.87
N GLN A 18 10.80 -5.03 2.05
CA GLN A 18 11.90 -4.17 2.53
C GLN A 18 11.42 -3.16 3.57
N ILE A 19 10.24 -2.57 3.37
CA ILE A 19 9.63 -1.63 4.33
C ILE A 19 9.26 -2.33 5.65
N ALA A 20 8.77 -3.56 5.59
CA ALA A 20 8.35 -4.30 6.78
C ALA A 20 9.54 -4.66 7.68
N ILE A 21 10.68 -5.05 7.10
CA ILE A 21 11.89 -5.40 7.87
C ILE A 21 12.71 -4.17 8.27
N ASN A 22 12.62 -3.08 7.51
CA ASN A 22 13.31 -1.81 7.78
C ASN A 22 12.28 -0.67 7.85
N PRO A 23 11.50 -0.58 8.94
CA PRO A 23 10.50 0.46 9.06
C PRO A 23 11.14 1.86 9.08
N PRO A 24 10.44 2.88 8.57
CA PRO A 24 10.91 4.27 8.70
C PRO A 24 11.11 4.59 10.19
N GLY A 25 12.21 5.27 10.51
CA GLY A 25 12.62 5.54 11.90
C GLY A 25 13.32 4.38 12.61
N GLY A 26 13.42 3.20 11.98
CA GLY A 26 14.14 2.05 12.51
C GLY A 26 13.45 1.35 13.68
N VAL A 27 14.18 0.42 14.29
CA VAL A 27 13.75 -0.36 15.46
C VAL A 27 14.67 -0.07 16.64
N TRP A 28 14.12 -0.16 17.85
CA TRP A 28 14.90 -0.06 19.07
C TRP A 28 15.93 -1.19 19.12
N GLN A 29 17.18 -0.85 19.42
CA GLN A 29 18.28 -1.83 19.49
C GLN A 29 18.46 -2.42 20.90
N GLN A 30 17.99 -1.72 21.93
CA GLN A 30 18.15 -2.11 23.33
C GLN A 30 16.86 -1.83 24.11
N ASP A 31 16.59 -2.68 25.10
CA ASP A 31 15.51 -2.44 26.04
C ASP A 31 15.84 -1.23 26.91
N SER A 32 14.96 -0.24 26.97
CA SER A 32 15.18 0.95 27.80
C SER A 32 13.88 1.64 28.20
N ASN A 33 13.89 2.22 29.40
CA ASN A 33 12.79 2.99 29.96
C ASN A 33 12.97 4.52 29.83
N ASN A 34 14.19 4.98 29.54
CA ASN A 34 14.58 6.40 29.59
C ASN A 34 15.39 6.87 28.37
N GLN A 35 15.31 6.17 27.23
CA GLN A 35 15.96 6.62 26.00
C GLN A 35 15.17 7.77 25.35
N GLN A 36 15.88 8.72 24.73
CA GLN A 36 15.28 9.84 24.01
C GLN A 36 14.32 9.32 22.92
N GLY A 37 13.05 9.69 23.05
CA GLY A 37 11.99 9.21 22.17
C GLY A 37 11.24 7.98 22.67
N CYS A 38 11.48 7.47 23.88
CA CYS A 38 10.57 6.51 24.52
C CYS A 38 9.49 7.26 25.31
N ALA A 39 8.21 6.92 25.14
CA ALA A 39 7.13 7.51 25.93
C ALA A 39 7.37 7.27 27.43
N SER A 40 7.29 8.33 28.24
CA SER A 40 7.60 8.26 29.67
C SER A 40 6.64 7.30 30.39
N GLY A 41 7.18 6.21 30.94
CA GLY A 41 6.41 5.17 31.62
C GLY A 41 6.15 3.89 30.80
N ASN A 42 6.55 3.84 29.53
CA ASN A 42 6.53 2.62 28.72
C ASN A 42 7.94 2.02 28.57
N ILE A 43 8.01 0.69 28.53
CA ILE A 43 9.26 -0.03 28.25
C ILE A 43 9.40 -0.13 26.73
N CYS A 44 10.35 0.60 26.15
CA CYS A 44 10.73 0.41 24.75
C CYS A 44 11.51 -0.89 24.64
N LYS A 45 10.91 -1.91 24.04
CA LYS A 45 11.53 -3.22 23.82
C LYS A 45 12.33 -3.23 22.52
N ALA A 46 13.49 -3.87 22.55
CA ALA A 46 14.30 -4.10 21.37
C ALA A 46 13.47 -4.84 20.30
N GLY A 47 13.60 -4.41 19.05
CA GLY A 47 12.84 -4.94 17.92
C GLY A 47 11.46 -4.32 17.70
N THR A 48 10.96 -3.43 18.57
CA THR A 48 9.77 -2.62 18.25
C THR A 48 10.16 -1.39 17.42
N SER A 49 9.24 -0.93 16.57
CA SER A 49 9.50 0.26 15.76
C SER A 49 9.59 1.51 16.64
N VAL A 50 10.57 2.35 16.34
CA VAL A 50 10.78 3.60 17.07
C VAL A 50 9.55 4.48 16.93
N LEU A 51 9.06 4.71 15.71
CA LEU A 51 7.86 5.51 15.43
C LEU A 51 6.59 4.99 16.11
N GLY A 52 6.45 3.66 16.25
CA GLY A 52 5.27 3.05 16.89
C GLY A 52 5.26 3.19 18.41
N THR A 53 6.43 3.32 19.04
CA THR A 53 6.59 3.38 20.51
C THR A 53 6.89 4.80 21.01
N SER A 54 7.41 5.67 20.15
CA SER A 54 7.85 7.03 20.50
C SER A 54 6.75 8.10 20.48
N SER A 55 5.55 7.72 20.07
CA SER A 55 4.48 8.66 19.80
C SER A 55 3.60 8.86 21.04
N ASP A 56 3.89 9.86 21.87
CA ASP A 56 2.91 10.39 22.85
C ASP A 56 1.71 11.06 22.12
N ASP A 57 1.86 11.42 20.84
CA ASP A 57 0.78 11.90 19.96
C ASP A 57 -0.01 10.71 19.36
N GLU A 58 -1.27 10.51 19.78
CA GLU A 58 -2.18 9.50 19.20
C GLU A 58 -2.27 9.59 17.67
N ASN A 59 -2.22 10.81 17.12
CA ASN A 59 -2.29 11.05 15.67
C ASN A 59 -1.07 10.51 14.91
N GLN A 60 0.11 10.43 15.52
CA GLN A 60 1.29 9.83 14.87
C GLN A 60 1.20 8.31 14.86
N ARG A 61 0.74 7.73 15.98
CA ARG A 61 0.51 6.28 16.09
C ARG A 61 -0.52 5.78 15.07
N LEU A 62 -1.65 6.48 14.92
CA LEU A 62 -2.68 6.14 13.93
C LEU A 62 -2.13 6.16 12.50
N LYS A 63 -1.28 7.12 12.15
CA LYS A 63 -0.66 7.16 10.82
C LYS A 63 0.27 5.98 10.61
N TYR A 64 1.03 5.59 11.64
CA TYR A 64 1.95 4.47 11.57
C TYR A 64 1.21 3.14 11.39
N GLU A 65 0.11 2.94 12.13
CA GLU A 65 -0.76 1.79 11.96
C GLU A 65 -1.37 1.74 10.54
N MET A 66 -1.89 2.87 10.03
CA MET A 66 -2.40 2.96 8.66
C MET A 66 -1.32 2.69 7.60
N PHE A 67 -0.09 3.15 7.82
CA PHE A 67 1.05 2.89 6.94
C PHE A 67 1.36 1.39 6.85
N ILE A 68 1.50 0.71 7.98
CA ILE A 68 1.79 -0.73 8.02
C ILE A 68 0.64 -1.54 7.43
N LEU A 69 -0.61 -1.14 7.69
CA LEU A 69 -1.79 -1.77 7.11
C LEU A 69 -1.76 -1.69 5.58
N LEU A 70 -1.52 -0.50 5.02
CA LEU A 70 -1.44 -0.30 3.57
C LEU A 70 -0.31 -1.12 2.94
N CYS A 71 0.87 -1.16 3.56
CA CYS A 71 1.97 -2.01 3.09
C CYS A 71 1.61 -3.50 3.09
N THR A 72 0.91 -3.97 4.13
CA THR A 72 0.47 -5.36 4.25
C THR A 72 -0.57 -5.71 3.18
N VAL A 73 -1.53 -4.81 2.91
CA VAL A 73 -2.50 -4.99 1.83
C VAL A 73 -1.81 -5.04 0.48
N SER A 74 -0.84 -4.15 0.21
CA SER A 74 -0.06 -4.18 -1.03
C SER A 74 0.77 -5.45 -1.20
N PHE A 75 1.38 -5.94 -0.11
CA PHE A 75 2.18 -7.17 -0.12
C PHE A 75 1.30 -8.39 -0.40
N THR A 76 0.22 -8.55 0.36
CA THR A 76 -0.73 -9.67 0.19
C THR A 76 -1.38 -9.66 -1.19
N ALA A 77 -1.81 -8.50 -1.69
CA ALA A 77 -2.34 -8.35 -3.05
C ALA A 77 -1.31 -8.72 -4.14
N SER A 78 -0.04 -8.36 -3.95
CA SER A 78 1.00 -8.74 -4.90
C SER A 78 1.28 -10.24 -4.88
N GLN A 79 1.31 -10.85 -3.68
CA GLN A 79 1.53 -12.28 -3.51
C GLN A 79 0.39 -13.11 -4.08
N THR A 80 -0.87 -12.67 -3.95
CA THR A 80 -2.00 -13.34 -4.60
C THR A 80 -1.85 -13.30 -6.12
N VAL A 81 -1.48 -12.16 -6.71
CA VAL A 81 -1.23 -12.05 -8.16
C VAL A 81 -0.09 -12.99 -8.59
N ILE A 82 1.01 -13.04 -7.86
CA ILE A 82 2.13 -13.94 -8.16
C ILE A 82 1.69 -15.40 -8.11
N LEU A 83 1.02 -15.83 -7.04
CA LEU A 83 0.54 -17.21 -6.88
C LEU A 83 -0.46 -17.59 -7.98
N PHE A 84 -1.38 -16.70 -8.35
CA PHE A 84 -2.31 -16.91 -9.46
C PHE A 84 -1.59 -17.05 -10.81
N LEU A 85 -0.54 -16.25 -11.04
CA LEU A 85 0.27 -16.33 -12.25
C LEU A 85 1.09 -17.63 -12.31
N LEU A 86 1.67 -18.06 -11.17
CA LEU A 86 2.47 -19.28 -11.04
C LEU A 86 1.65 -20.56 -11.18
N THR A 87 0.44 -20.59 -10.61
CA THR A 87 -0.47 -21.74 -10.68
C THR A 87 -0.95 -22.00 -12.11
N GLY A 88 -0.65 -21.10 -13.06
CA GLY A 88 -1.07 -21.23 -14.45
C GLY A 88 -2.59 -21.23 -14.60
N PHE A 89 -3.31 -20.80 -13.54
CA PHE A 89 -4.76 -20.83 -13.46
C PHE A 89 -5.32 -20.18 -14.72
N GLN A 90 -6.29 -20.83 -15.35
CA GLN A 90 -6.69 -20.55 -16.72
C GLN A 90 -7.05 -19.06 -16.90
N LEU A 91 -6.08 -18.25 -17.33
CA LEU A 91 -6.27 -16.86 -17.79
C LEU A 91 -7.11 -16.77 -19.07
N ARG A 92 -7.78 -17.87 -19.42
CA ARG A 92 -8.70 -17.97 -20.55
C ARG A 92 -9.97 -17.16 -20.29
N ASN A 93 -10.37 -17.02 -19.03
CA ASN A 93 -11.51 -16.19 -18.67
C ASN A 93 -11.12 -14.72 -18.60
N ARG A 94 -11.78 -13.89 -19.42
CA ARG A 94 -11.62 -12.43 -19.45
C ARG A 94 -11.82 -11.79 -18.07
N LEU A 95 -12.68 -12.40 -17.24
CA LEU A 95 -12.91 -12.05 -15.82
C LEU A 95 -11.63 -12.13 -14.97
N VAL A 96 -10.89 -13.25 -15.05
CA VAL A 96 -9.72 -13.50 -14.21
C VAL A 96 -8.59 -12.52 -14.56
N MET A 97 -8.39 -12.25 -15.85
CA MET A 97 -7.42 -11.25 -16.29
C MET A 97 -7.78 -9.85 -15.76
N TRP A 98 -9.04 -9.48 -15.81
CA TRP A 98 -9.53 -8.22 -15.27
C TRP A 98 -9.35 -8.13 -13.74
N LEU A 99 -9.69 -9.19 -13.00
CA LEU A 99 -9.49 -9.25 -11.55
C LEU A 99 -8.02 -9.06 -11.18
N LEU A 100 -7.09 -9.72 -11.89
CA LEU A 100 -5.65 -9.54 -11.64
C LEU A 100 -5.20 -8.10 -11.89
N ILE A 101 -5.69 -7.45 -12.94
CA ILE A 101 -5.39 -6.03 -13.20
C ILE A 101 -5.93 -5.15 -12.07
N LEU A 102 -7.15 -5.40 -11.59
CA LEU A 102 -7.75 -4.63 -10.51
C LEU A 102 -7.02 -4.79 -9.17
N VAL A 103 -6.69 -6.03 -8.80
CA VAL A 103 -5.89 -6.33 -7.59
C VAL A 103 -4.51 -5.66 -7.69
N MET A 104 -3.91 -5.67 -8.87
CA MET A 104 -2.64 -5.01 -9.10
C MET A 104 -2.74 -3.49 -8.98
N CYS A 105 -3.74 -2.85 -9.58
CA CYS A 105 -3.97 -1.42 -9.41
C CYS A 105 -4.21 -1.03 -7.95
N LEU A 106 -5.01 -1.84 -7.22
CA LEU A 106 -5.24 -1.65 -5.79
C LEU A 106 -3.93 -1.69 -5.00
N SER A 107 -3.06 -2.66 -5.29
CA SER A 107 -1.74 -2.78 -4.63
C SER A 107 -0.84 -1.56 -4.87
N VAL A 108 -0.85 -0.99 -6.09
CA VAL A 108 -0.09 0.21 -6.45
C VAL A 108 -0.62 1.43 -5.71
N ILE A 109 -1.94 1.59 -5.61
CA ILE A 109 -2.57 2.69 -4.88
C ILE A 109 -2.24 2.62 -3.39
N CYS A 110 -2.40 1.45 -2.78
CA CYS A 110 -2.06 1.25 -1.38
C CYS A 110 -0.58 1.54 -1.11
N LEU A 111 0.33 1.11 -2.00
CA LEU A 111 1.77 1.37 -1.86
C LEU A 111 2.10 2.85 -2.02
N ALA A 112 1.46 3.55 -2.97
CA ALA A 112 1.61 4.99 -3.14
C ALA A 112 1.11 5.75 -1.90
N GLY A 113 -0.02 5.35 -1.33
CA GLY A 113 -0.54 5.91 -0.08
C GLY A 113 0.43 5.72 1.09
N ALA A 114 0.99 4.51 1.24
CA ALA A 114 2.00 4.22 2.25
C ALA A 114 3.24 5.11 2.09
N TYR A 115 3.71 5.30 0.85
CA TYR A 115 4.84 6.18 0.56
C TYR A 115 4.59 7.62 1.01
N VAL A 116 3.42 8.19 0.70
CA VAL A 116 3.05 9.56 1.12
C VAL A 116 3.01 9.68 2.65
N ILE A 117 2.41 8.71 3.33
CA ILE A 117 2.34 8.69 4.80
C ILE A 117 3.74 8.63 5.40
N SER A 118 4.64 7.82 4.84
CA SER A 118 6.03 7.71 5.32
C SER A 118 6.81 9.02 5.19
N ILE A 119 6.67 9.74 4.07
CA ILE A 119 7.26 11.08 3.90
C ILE A 119 6.74 12.03 4.97
N TRP A 120 5.44 11.98 5.25
CA TRP A 120 4.81 12.86 6.22
C TRP A 120 5.28 12.62 7.66
N MET A 121 5.68 11.38 7.98
CA MET A 121 6.31 11.03 9.27
C MET A 121 7.75 11.51 9.36
N VAL A 122 8.54 11.34 8.29
CA VAL A 122 9.99 11.59 8.32
C VAL A 122 10.33 13.08 8.17
N MET A 123 9.59 13.86 7.39
CA MET A 123 9.93 15.26 7.06
C MET A 123 9.40 16.31 8.07
N LYS A 124 9.15 15.94 9.34
CA LYS A 124 8.46 16.82 10.28
C LYS A 124 9.17 18.15 10.67
N PRO A 125 10.44 18.49 10.31
CA PRO A 125 10.96 19.83 10.61
C PRO A 125 11.39 20.71 9.42
N LEU A 126 11.11 20.37 8.15
CA LEU A 126 11.54 21.22 7.02
C LEU A 126 10.37 22.03 6.44
N ASP A 127 10.28 23.30 6.86
CA ASP A 127 9.42 24.40 6.37
C ASP A 127 7.99 24.06 5.91
N LYS A 128 6.99 24.79 6.45
CA LYS A 128 5.56 24.64 6.10
C LYS A 128 5.29 24.70 4.59
N LEU A 129 6.15 25.36 3.82
CA LEU A 129 6.06 25.48 2.37
C LEU A 129 6.45 24.19 1.63
N ILE A 130 7.53 23.53 2.02
CA ILE A 130 7.99 22.28 1.40
C ILE A 130 6.99 21.16 1.67
N ASN A 131 6.48 21.07 2.91
CA ASN A 131 5.43 20.11 3.26
C ASN A 131 4.16 20.31 2.42
N LYS A 132 3.73 21.57 2.19
CA LYS A 132 2.58 21.87 1.32
C LYS A 132 2.83 21.47 -0.13
N ILE A 133 4.00 21.78 -0.69
CA ILE A 133 4.33 21.44 -2.08
C ILE A 133 4.37 19.91 -2.26
N THR A 134 5.03 19.20 -1.36
CA THR A 134 5.11 17.73 -1.39
C THR A 134 3.72 17.10 -1.26
N LEU A 135 2.86 17.67 -0.41
CA LEU A 135 1.48 17.21 -0.24
C LEU A 135 0.62 17.47 -1.50
N TYR A 136 0.76 18.62 -2.16
CA TYR A 136 0.05 18.90 -3.42
C TYR A 136 0.49 17.96 -4.55
N TYR A 137 1.79 17.73 -4.70
CA TYR A 137 2.32 16.81 -5.70
C TYR A 137 1.83 15.37 -5.45
N ALA A 138 1.87 14.94 -4.19
CA ALA A 138 1.37 13.64 -3.76
C ALA A 138 -0.14 13.47 -4.02
N LEU A 139 -0.96 14.47 -3.68
CA LEU A 139 -2.40 14.45 -3.93
C LEU A 139 -2.73 14.42 -5.42
N PHE A 140 -2.01 15.19 -6.23
CA PHE A 140 -2.17 15.18 -7.67
C PHE A 140 -1.87 13.80 -8.27
N TRP A 141 -0.74 13.21 -7.88
CA TRP A 141 -0.37 11.86 -8.32
C TRP A 141 -1.35 10.79 -7.84
N ALA A 142 -1.74 10.85 -6.57
CA ALA A 142 -2.71 9.92 -6.00
C ALA A 142 -4.07 10.04 -6.70
N GLY A 143 -4.51 11.26 -6.99
CA GLY A 143 -5.75 11.54 -7.75
C GLY A 143 -5.70 10.96 -9.15
N LEU A 144 -4.58 11.13 -9.87
CA LEU A 144 -4.39 10.58 -11.21
C LEU A 144 -4.44 9.05 -11.21
N VAL A 145 -3.71 8.40 -10.29
CA VAL A 145 -3.69 6.93 -10.18
C VAL A 145 -5.06 6.39 -9.76
N THR A 146 -5.74 7.06 -8.82
CA THR A 146 -7.08 6.68 -8.36
C THR A 146 -8.09 6.81 -9.50
N LEU A 147 -8.05 7.89 -10.28
CA LEU A 147 -8.94 8.13 -11.41
C LEU A 147 -8.74 7.09 -12.52
N LEU A 148 -7.48 6.73 -12.83
CA LEU A 148 -7.18 5.64 -13.77
C LEU A 148 -7.73 4.30 -13.27
N CYS A 149 -7.56 3.99 -11.99
CA CYS A 149 -8.11 2.77 -11.40
C CYS A 149 -9.64 2.77 -11.39
N LEU A 150 -10.29 3.89 -11.11
CA LEU A 150 -11.74 4.06 -11.19
C LEU A 150 -12.26 3.88 -12.61
N ALA A 151 -11.58 4.44 -13.61
CA ALA A 151 -11.93 4.24 -15.01
C ALA A 151 -11.82 2.76 -15.44
N LEU A 152 -10.80 2.05 -14.94
CA LEU A 152 -10.68 0.61 -15.12
C LEU A 152 -11.84 -0.13 -14.42
N LEU A 153 -12.11 0.16 -13.15
CA LEU A 153 -13.22 -0.44 -12.41
C LEU A 153 -14.59 -0.22 -13.08
N LEU A 154 -14.86 0.99 -13.58
CA LEU A 154 -16.08 1.30 -14.33
C LEU A 154 -16.17 0.48 -15.61
N ARG A 155 -15.08 0.38 -16.36
CA ARG A 155 -15.05 -0.41 -17.59
C ARG A 155 -15.22 -1.91 -17.30
N PHE A 156 -14.73 -2.40 -16.16
CA PHE A 156 -15.02 -3.75 -15.66
C PHE A 156 -16.51 -3.91 -15.37
N LEU A 157 -17.10 -2.99 -14.61
CA LEU A 157 -18.50 -3.04 -14.19
C LEU A 157 -19.44 -3.01 -15.40
N ILE A 158 -19.17 -2.14 -16.38
CA ILE A 158 -19.92 -2.06 -17.64
C ILE A 158 -19.83 -3.37 -18.42
N TRP A 159 -18.62 -3.95 -18.50
CA TRP A 159 -18.45 -5.23 -19.18
C TRP A 159 -19.21 -6.35 -18.46
N LEU A 160 -19.17 -6.38 -17.12
CA LEU A 160 -19.87 -7.35 -16.29
C LEU A 160 -21.38 -7.21 -16.42
N LEU A 161 -21.91 -5.99 -16.37
CA LEU A 161 -23.32 -5.68 -16.62
C LEU A 161 -23.76 -6.12 -18.02
N LYS A 162 -22.94 -5.86 -19.04
CA LYS A 162 -23.25 -6.26 -20.43
C LYS A 162 -23.29 -7.78 -20.58
N GLU A 163 -22.38 -8.48 -19.93
CA GLU A 163 -22.35 -9.94 -19.94
C GLU A 163 -23.55 -10.52 -19.17
N PHE A 164 -23.86 -9.96 -18.01
CA PHE A 164 -25.01 -10.36 -17.18
C PHE A 164 -26.34 -10.12 -17.90
N TYR A 165 -26.49 -8.98 -18.58
CA TYR A 165 -27.67 -8.66 -19.39
C TYR A 165 -27.82 -9.61 -20.58
N ARG A 166 -26.71 -10.02 -21.21
CA ARG A 166 -26.72 -11.03 -22.27
C ARG A 166 -27.21 -12.39 -21.76
N PHE A 167 -26.79 -12.80 -20.57
CA PHE A 167 -27.30 -14.03 -19.93
C PHE A 167 -28.80 -13.91 -19.61
N LEU A 168 -29.25 -12.76 -19.10
CA LEU A 168 -30.65 -12.53 -18.75
C LEU A 168 -31.58 -12.51 -19.98
N CYS A 169 -31.12 -12.03 -21.15
CA CYS A 169 -31.89 -12.06 -22.40
C CYS A 169 -31.95 -13.45 -23.06
N CYS A 170 -31.14 -14.41 -22.63
CA CYS A 170 -31.16 -15.79 -23.13
C CYS A 170 -31.90 -16.77 -22.20
N LEU A 171 -32.50 -16.28 -21.10
CA LEU A 171 -33.36 -17.02 -20.19
C LEU A 171 -34.84 -16.66 -20.47
#